data_AF-A0AAD0PMQ0-F1
#
_entry.id   AF-A0AAD0PMQ0-F1
#
_cell.length_a   1.000
_cell.length_b   1.000
_cell.length_c   1.000
_cell.angle_alpha   90.00
_cell.angle_beta   90.00
_cell.angle_gamma   90.00
#
_symmetry.space_group_name_H-M   'P 1'
#
loop_
_entity.id
_entity.type
_entity.pdbx_description
1 polymer ?
#
loop_
_entity_poly.entity_id
_entity_poly.type
_entity_poly.pdbx_seq_one_letter_code
_entity_poly.pdbx_strand_id
1 'polypeptide(L)'
;MPSPTTPPGQAQRGSPWAQELVSHLQPYATFYHAQRGERFELCINGQGVFYLIIEGSVAIYRRSNDMLLSTANSPAILGLANLTDIYFDNYFKTLEPCVIGTLATDKVNDICKEKDLWSVVSRHLMFVYSRLYHHVMPVGSPTAYELIRQQLQELMAEDESFRAMITAERYIRDKTQLSRSGVMRILADLKAGGYVEMEEGRLISINKLPARY
;
A
#
# COMPACT_ATOMS: atom_id res chain seq x y z
N MET A 1 -23.53 -5.76 27.04
CA MET A 1 -23.16 -4.37 27.38
C MET A 1 -23.25 -3.52 26.13
N PRO A 2 -23.86 -2.33 26.17
CA PRO A 2 -24.04 -1.53 24.96
C PRO A 2 -22.67 -1.04 24.46
N SER A 3 -22.39 -1.29 23.18
CA SER A 3 -21.21 -0.82 22.48
C SER A 3 -21.13 0.71 22.49
N PRO A 4 -19.95 1.33 22.67
CA PRO A 4 -19.86 2.78 22.59
C PRO A 4 -20.01 3.19 21.12
N THR A 5 -21.16 3.77 20.79
CA THR A 5 -21.42 4.43 19.51
C THR A 5 -20.46 5.61 19.37
N THR A 6 -19.41 5.43 18.56
CA THR A 6 -18.50 6.51 18.18
C THR A 6 -19.25 7.49 17.25
N PRO A 7 -19.11 8.82 17.44
CA PRO A 7 -19.78 9.81 16.59
C PRO A 7 -19.33 9.70 15.12
N PRO A 8 -20.19 10.04 14.14
CA PRO A 8 -19.78 10.10 12.74
C PRO A 8 -18.76 11.23 12.56
N GLY A 9 -17.55 10.90 12.09
CA GLY A 9 -16.55 11.89 11.67
C GLY A 9 -15.18 11.83 12.36
N GLN A 10 -14.98 11.02 13.40
CA GLN A 10 -13.63 10.70 13.89
C GLN A 10 -13.18 9.38 13.27
N ALA A 11 -12.22 9.44 12.34
CA ALA A 11 -11.57 8.25 11.82
C ALA A 11 -10.90 7.49 12.98
N GLN A 12 -11.51 6.39 13.41
CA GLN A 12 -10.94 5.52 14.43
C GLN A 12 -9.56 5.05 13.93
N ARG A 13 -8.48 5.54 14.55
CA ARG A 13 -7.11 5.29 14.10
C ARG A 13 -6.65 3.85 14.36
N GLY A 14 -7.39 3.07 15.14
CA GLY A 14 -7.18 1.63 15.37
C GLY A 14 -8.45 0.80 15.13
N SER A 15 -8.28 -0.48 14.84
CA SER A 15 -9.40 -1.44 14.76
C SER A 15 -9.88 -1.80 16.17
N PRO A 16 -11.20 -1.85 16.44
CA PRO A 16 -11.71 -2.28 17.74
C PRO A 16 -11.31 -3.71 18.09
N TRP A 17 -10.93 -4.52 17.10
CA TRP A 17 -10.51 -5.92 17.24
C TRP A 17 -9.01 -6.06 17.47
N ALA A 18 -8.22 -4.99 17.34
CA ALA A 18 -6.77 -5.06 17.49
C ALA A 18 -6.36 -5.44 18.92
N GLN A 19 -7.04 -4.89 19.93
CA GLN A 19 -6.71 -5.16 21.34
C GLN A 19 -6.84 -6.64 21.71
N GLU A 20 -7.90 -7.28 21.24
CA GLU A 20 -8.16 -8.71 21.49
C GLU A 20 -7.06 -9.58 20.86
N LEU A 21 -6.76 -9.34 19.58
CA LEU A 21 -5.69 -10.05 18.88
C LEU A 21 -4.31 -9.81 19.55
N VAL A 22 -3.99 -8.56 19.92
CA VAL A 22 -2.76 -8.24 20.63
C VAL A 22 -2.68 -9.01 21.94
N SER A 23 -3.76 -9.08 22.73
CA SER A 23 -3.76 -9.77 24.02
C SER A 23 -3.43 -11.27 23.92
N HIS A 24 -3.88 -11.93 22.84
CA HIS A 24 -3.60 -13.35 22.61
C HIS A 24 -2.22 -13.62 22.01
N LEU A 25 -1.68 -12.68 21.23
CA LEU A 25 -0.40 -12.84 20.51
C LEU A 25 0.80 -12.32 21.31
N GLN A 26 0.61 -11.28 22.11
CA GLN A 26 1.66 -10.61 22.88
C GLN A 26 2.51 -11.55 23.76
N PRO A 27 1.95 -12.57 24.45
CA PRO A 27 2.75 -13.50 25.26
C PRO A 27 3.79 -14.30 24.46
N TYR A 28 3.63 -14.38 23.14
CA TYR A 28 4.47 -15.17 22.26
C TYR A 28 5.46 -14.34 21.43
N ALA A 29 5.46 -13.01 21.64
CA ALA A 29 6.21 -12.04 20.86
C ALA A 29 7.61 -11.76 21.42
N THR A 30 8.54 -11.44 20.52
CA THR A 30 9.84 -10.85 20.89
C THR A 30 9.73 -9.34 20.83
N PHE A 31 10.05 -8.66 21.93
CA PHE A 31 9.89 -7.22 22.06
C PHE A 31 11.13 -6.44 21.65
N TYR A 32 10.89 -5.29 21.05
CA TYR A 32 11.89 -4.31 20.66
C TYR A 32 11.43 -2.90 21.06
N HIS A 33 12.33 -2.13 21.65
CA HIS A 33 12.13 -0.72 21.96
C HIS A 33 12.67 0.13 20.81
N ALA A 34 11.77 0.63 19.98
CA ALA A 34 12.11 1.44 18.83
C ALA A 34 12.13 2.93 19.18
N GLN A 35 13.12 3.64 18.68
CA GLN A 35 13.21 5.08 18.62
C GLN A 35 12.35 5.64 17.48
N ARG A 36 12.10 6.95 17.54
CA ARG A 36 11.39 7.67 16.49
C ARG A 36 12.14 7.61 15.16
N GLY A 37 11.41 7.37 14.07
CA GLY A 37 11.93 7.38 12.70
C GLY A 37 12.54 6.06 12.24
N GLU A 38 12.66 5.05 13.10
CA GLU A 38 13.09 3.71 12.72
C GLU A 38 12.12 3.09 11.71
N ARG A 39 12.69 2.36 10.74
CA ARG A 39 11.97 1.75 9.61
C ARG A 39 11.96 0.23 9.77
N PHE A 40 10.79 -0.36 9.53
CA PHE A 40 10.56 -1.79 9.63
C PHE A 40 9.97 -2.34 8.34
N GLU A 41 10.46 -3.51 7.95
CA GLU A 41 10.11 -4.21 6.73
C GLU A 41 9.07 -5.29 7.02
N LEU A 42 8.00 -5.37 6.23
CA LEU A 42 6.95 -6.39 6.43
C LEU A 42 7.32 -7.75 5.83
N CYS A 43 8.42 -7.81 5.08
CA CYS A 43 9.00 -9.03 4.51
C CYS A 43 10.53 -8.95 4.59
N ILE A 44 11.17 -9.96 5.15
CA ILE A 44 12.63 -10.05 5.30
C ILE A 44 13.07 -11.38 4.69
N ASN A 45 13.98 -11.35 3.72
CA ASN A 45 14.47 -12.54 3.01
C ASN A 45 13.36 -13.42 2.42
N GLY A 46 12.28 -12.80 1.91
CA GLY A 46 11.12 -13.52 1.36
C GLY A 46 10.15 -14.07 2.40
N GLN A 47 10.42 -13.89 3.70
CA GLN A 47 9.53 -14.30 4.78
C GLN A 47 8.77 -13.10 5.33
N GLY A 48 7.43 -13.21 5.33
CA GLY A 48 6.57 -12.20 5.93
C GLY A 48 6.77 -12.14 7.44
N VAL A 49 6.81 -10.92 7.98
CA VAL A 49 6.97 -10.65 9.42
C VAL A 49 5.67 -10.07 9.99
N PHE A 50 5.31 -10.51 11.18
CA PHE A 50 4.13 -10.02 11.89
C PHE A 50 4.54 -9.10 13.05
N TYR A 51 3.88 -7.95 13.15
CA TYR A 51 4.18 -6.93 14.15
C TYR A 51 2.99 -6.60 15.02
N LEU A 52 3.24 -6.46 16.31
CA LEU A 52 2.34 -5.91 17.32
C LEU A 52 2.87 -4.54 17.73
N ILE A 53 2.07 -3.49 17.61
CA ILE A 53 2.38 -2.17 18.17
C ILE A 53 1.73 -2.11 19.55
N ILE A 54 2.55 -2.24 20.59
CA ILE A 54 2.12 -2.31 21.99
C ILE A 54 2.07 -0.91 22.61
N GLU A 55 3.02 -0.05 22.25
CA GLU A 55 3.04 1.36 22.66
C GLU A 55 3.49 2.24 21.49
N GLY A 56 3.01 3.49 21.48
CA GLY A 56 3.35 4.48 20.47
C GLY A 56 2.49 4.41 19.21
N SER A 57 3.00 5.01 18.13
CA SER A 57 2.31 5.14 16.85
C SER A 57 3.27 5.02 15.65
N VAL A 58 2.71 4.55 14.54
CA VAL A 58 3.47 4.26 13.31
C VAL A 58 2.77 4.81 12.09
N ALA A 59 3.55 5.07 11.04
CA ALA A 59 3.09 5.45 9.71
C ALA A 59 3.45 4.34 8.71
N ILE A 60 2.46 3.91 7.93
CA ILE A 60 2.57 2.85 6.93
C ILE A 60 2.70 3.47 5.54
N TYR A 61 3.70 3.02 4.77
CA TYR A 61 4.04 3.53 3.45
C TYR A 61 3.99 2.44 2.40
N ARG A 62 3.54 2.80 1.20
CA ARG A 62 3.74 1.98 -0.01
C ARG A 62 5.15 2.18 -0.52
N ARG A 63 5.90 1.09 -0.72
CA ARG A 63 7.31 1.16 -1.13
C ARG A 63 7.50 1.75 -2.51
N SER A 64 6.66 1.36 -3.48
CA SER A 64 6.86 1.74 -4.89
C SER A 64 6.93 3.24 -5.16
N ASN A 65 6.38 4.07 -4.27
CA ASN A 65 6.40 5.52 -4.43
C ASN A 65 6.49 6.31 -3.11
N ASP A 66 6.94 5.66 -2.02
CA ASP A 66 7.05 6.24 -0.67
C ASP A 66 5.78 6.99 -0.19
N MET A 67 4.60 6.54 -0.64
CA MET A 67 3.34 7.19 -0.31
C MET A 67 2.85 6.76 1.08
N LEU A 68 2.60 7.73 1.96
CA LEU A 68 1.92 7.51 3.23
C LEU A 68 0.51 6.97 2.97
N LEU A 69 0.25 5.73 3.36
CA LEU A 69 -1.05 5.09 3.21
C LEU A 69 -1.94 5.33 4.42
N SER A 70 -1.38 5.16 5.61
CA SER A 70 -2.16 5.24 6.85
C SER A 70 -1.24 5.45 8.05
N THR A 71 -1.85 5.76 9.19
CA THR A 71 -1.20 5.72 10.50
C THR A 71 -1.95 4.75 11.40
N ALA A 72 -1.24 4.19 12.38
CA ALA A 72 -1.81 3.32 13.39
C ALA A 72 -1.27 3.72 14.76
N ASN A 73 -2.17 3.77 15.74
CA ASN A 73 -1.83 3.94 17.15
C ASN A 73 -1.93 2.58 17.84
N SER A 74 -1.13 2.37 18.89
CA SER A 74 -1.35 1.24 19.80
C SER A 74 -2.79 1.21 20.34
N PRO A 75 -3.40 0.02 20.51
CA PRO A 75 -2.91 -1.28 20.06
C PRO A 75 -3.11 -1.45 18.56
N ALA A 76 -2.08 -1.92 17.84
CA ALA A 76 -2.20 -2.20 16.41
C ALA A 76 -1.44 -3.45 15.98
N ILE A 77 -1.84 -3.99 14.84
CA ILE A 77 -1.26 -5.18 14.22
C ILE A 77 -0.91 -4.85 12.79
N LEU A 78 0.27 -5.27 12.36
CA LEU A 78 0.74 -5.18 10.98
C LEU A 78 1.24 -6.56 10.52
N GLY A 79 1.17 -6.81 9.21
CA GLY A 79 1.61 -8.09 8.63
C GLY A 79 0.53 -9.18 8.58
N LEU A 80 -0.75 -8.86 8.84
CA LEU A 80 -1.85 -9.84 8.70
C LEU A 80 -1.96 -10.46 7.31
N ALA A 81 -1.62 -9.72 6.26
CA ALA A 81 -1.62 -10.24 4.89
C ALA A 81 -0.62 -11.40 4.71
N ASN A 82 0.48 -11.37 5.46
CA ASN A 82 1.52 -12.39 5.41
C ASN A 82 1.02 -13.76 5.89
N LEU A 83 -0.09 -13.82 6.66
CA LEU A 83 -0.71 -15.10 7.04
C LEU A 83 -1.17 -15.92 5.83
N THR A 84 -1.21 -15.28 4.66
CA THR A 84 -1.44 -15.88 3.34
C THR A 84 -0.25 -15.55 2.44
N ASP A 85 -0.13 -16.21 1.29
CA ASP A 85 0.88 -15.87 0.27
C ASP A 85 0.59 -14.54 -0.48
N ILE A 86 -0.14 -13.62 0.16
CA ILE A 86 -0.47 -12.29 -0.34
C ILE A 86 0.52 -11.29 0.27
N TYR A 87 1.35 -10.71 -0.59
CA TYR A 87 2.35 -9.73 -0.17
C TYR A 87 1.93 -8.33 -0.61
N PHE A 88 1.81 -7.42 0.36
CA PHE A 88 1.76 -5.99 0.08
C PHE A 88 3.15 -5.39 0.24
N ASP A 89 3.65 -4.75 -0.82
CA ASP A 89 4.96 -4.08 -0.80
C ASP A 89 4.92 -2.77 -0.01
N ASN A 90 4.88 -2.91 1.30
CA ASN A 90 4.76 -1.83 2.27
C ASN A 90 5.91 -1.89 3.30
N TYR A 91 6.18 -0.75 3.93
CA TYR A 91 7.00 -0.67 5.14
C TYR A 91 6.32 0.27 6.14
N PHE A 92 6.79 0.29 7.39
CA PHE A 92 6.33 1.29 8.35
C PHE A 92 7.50 1.99 9.06
N LYS A 93 7.22 3.20 9.53
CA LYS A 93 8.13 4.02 10.33
C LYS A 93 7.50 4.37 11.67
N THR A 94 8.29 4.38 12.73
CA THR A 94 7.85 4.86 14.05
C THR A 94 7.73 6.38 14.06
N LEU A 95 6.63 6.90 14.60
CA LEU A 95 6.38 8.34 14.69
C LEU A 95 6.91 8.95 16.00
N GLU A 96 7.09 8.09 17.00
CA GLU A 96 7.55 8.36 18.36
C GLU A 96 8.24 7.09 18.91
N PRO A 97 8.86 7.12 20.11
CA PRO A 97 9.33 5.89 20.74
C PRO A 97 8.19 4.87 20.88
N CYS A 98 8.44 3.62 20.45
CA CYS A 98 7.44 2.56 20.39
C CYS A 98 7.92 1.29 21.09
N VAL A 99 6.98 0.51 21.63
CA VAL A 99 7.22 -0.89 22.03
C VAL A 99 6.58 -1.79 20.98
N ILE A 100 7.42 -2.58 20.30
CA ILE A 100 7.00 -3.40 19.16
C ILE A 100 7.26 -4.87 19.48
N GLY A 101 6.22 -5.70 19.39
CA GLY A 101 6.32 -7.15 19.42
C GLY A 101 6.47 -7.71 18.00
N THR A 102 7.30 -8.73 17.84
CA THR A 102 7.49 -9.44 16.57
C THR A 102 7.18 -10.92 16.72
N LEU A 103 6.52 -11.50 15.71
CA LEU A 103 6.25 -12.92 15.62
C LEU A 103 6.52 -13.43 14.20
N ALA A 104 6.99 -14.68 14.12
CA ALA A 104 6.94 -15.41 12.86
C ALA A 104 5.49 -15.68 12.48
N THR A 105 5.18 -15.49 11.20
CA THR A 105 3.82 -15.55 10.68
C THR A 105 3.18 -16.93 10.85
N ASP A 106 3.94 -18.01 10.69
CA ASP A 106 3.45 -19.39 10.92
C ASP A 106 2.98 -19.59 12.36
N LYS A 107 3.72 -19.04 13.33
CA LYS A 107 3.36 -19.09 14.75
C LYS A 107 2.06 -18.33 15.03
N VAL A 108 1.83 -17.21 14.34
CA VAL A 108 0.57 -16.46 14.45
C VAL A 108 -0.59 -17.30 13.92
N ASN A 109 -0.42 -17.97 12.78
CA ASN A 109 -1.42 -18.88 12.21
C ASN A 109 -1.77 -20.03 13.20
N ASP A 110 -0.77 -20.66 13.81
CA ASP A 110 -0.96 -21.71 14.80
C ASP A 110 -1.74 -21.21 16.02
N ILE A 111 -1.37 -20.04 16.56
CA ILE A 111 -2.08 -19.44 17.71
C ILE A 111 -3.51 -19.09 17.35
N CYS A 112 -3.75 -18.52 16.16
CA CYS A 112 -5.09 -18.19 15.70
C CYS A 112 -5.98 -19.43 15.57
N LYS A 113 -5.41 -20.56 15.14
CA LYS A 113 -6.12 -21.83 15.05
C LYS A 113 -6.38 -22.43 16.43
N GLU A 114 -5.38 -22.49 17.30
CA GLU A 114 -5.49 -23.06 18.65
C GLU A 114 -6.52 -22.31 19.50
N LYS A 115 -6.57 -20.98 19.38
CA LYS A 115 -7.40 -20.10 20.22
C LYS A 115 -8.69 -19.65 19.55
N ASP A 116 -9.05 -20.24 18.40
CA ASP A 116 -10.26 -19.92 17.62
C ASP A 116 -10.42 -18.41 17.29
N LEU A 117 -9.32 -17.75 16.92
CA LEU A 117 -9.28 -16.30 16.71
C LEU A 117 -9.70 -15.87 15.30
N TRP A 118 -9.96 -16.80 14.37
CA TRP A 118 -10.24 -16.46 12.97
C TRP A 118 -11.50 -15.60 12.78
N SER A 119 -12.49 -15.73 13.68
CA SER A 119 -13.65 -14.83 13.74
C SER A 119 -13.24 -13.38 14.06
N VAL A 120 -12.27 -13.18 14.95
CA VAL A 120 -11.73 -11.86 15.29
C VAL A 120 -10.85 -11.32 14.17
N VAL A 121 -9.99 -12.16 13.60
CA VAL A 121 -9.13 -11.84 12.45
C VAL A 121 -9.96 -11.36 11.27
N SER A 122 -11.02 -12.08 10.91
CA SER A 122 -11.91 -11.70 9.78
C SER A 122 -12.60 -10.35 10.00
N ARG A 123 -13.09 -10.07 11.21
CA ARG A 123 -13.67 -8.76 11.54
C ARG A 123 -12.63 -7.64 11.51
N HIS A 124 -11.41 -7.93 11.98
CA HIS A 124 -10.29 -7.00 11.88
C HIS A 124 -9.94 -6.70 10.42
N LEU A 125 -9.84 -7.72 9.57
CA LEU A 125 -9.58 -7.58 8.14
C LEU A 125 -10.66 -6.76 7.45
N MET A 126 -11.94 -6.99 7.74
CA MET A 126 -13.04 -6.21 7.18
C MET A 126 -12.98 -4.73 7.59
N PHE A 127 -12.59 -4.45 8.84
CA PHE A 127 -12.35 -3.07 9.29
C PHE A 127 -11.20 -2.41 8.53
N VAL A 128 -10.06 -3.11 8.39
CA VAL A 128 -8.89 -2.60 7.65
C VAL A 128 -9.25 -2.38 6.18
N TYR A 129 -9.94 -3.32 5.55
CA TYR A 129 -10.42 -3.21 4.18
C TYR A 129 -11.33 -2.00 3.98
N SER A 130 -12.31 -1.80 4.86
CA SER A 130 -13.18 -0.63 4.81
C SER A 130 -12.39 0.68 4.89
N ARG A 131 -11.37 0.76 5.77
CA ARG A 131 -10.51 1.95 5.82
C ARG A 131 -9.70 2.14 4.55
N LEU A 132 -9.08 1.07 4.04
CA LEU A 132 -8.32 1.13 2.79
C LEU A 132 -9.21 1.62 1.64
N TYR A 133 -10.40 1.05 1.49
CA TYR A 133 -11.36 1.41 0.45
C TYR A 133 -11.78 2.88 0.52
N HIS A 134 -12.09 3.40 1.71
CA HIS A 134 -12.60 4.77 1.85
C HIS A 134 -11.52 5.86 1.92
N HIS A 135 -10.29 5.54 2.36
CA HIS A 135 -9.29 6.56 2.71
C HIS A 135 -7.95 6.41 1.99
N VAL A 136 -7.66 5.24 1.44
CA VAL A 136 -6.33 4.92 0.89
C VAL A 136 -6.40 4.61 -0.59
N MET A 137 -7.43 3.88 -1.02
CA MET A 137 -7.73 3.74 -2.42
C MET A 137 -8.15 5.11 -2.96
N PRO A 138 -7.64 5.52 -4.14
CA PRO A 138 -8.05 6.77 -4.76
C PRO A 138 -9.57 6.85 -4.81
N VAL A 139 -10.13 7.98 -4.34
CA VAL A 139 -11.56 8.26 -4.46
C VAL A 139 -11.83 8.53 -5.95
N GLY A 140 -12.13 7.47 -6.69
CA GLY A 140 -12.43 7.53 -8.12
C GLY A 140 -11.50 6.68 -8.99
N SER A 141 -12.00 6.29 -10.16
CA SER A 141 -11.15 5.71 -11.21
C SER A 141 -9.97 6.65 -11.49
N PRO A 142 -8.74 6.12 -11.67
CA PRO A 142 -7.60 6.95 -12.02
C PRO A 142 -7.95 7.81 -13.22
N THR A 143 -7.59 9.10 -13.14
CA THR A 143 -7.81 10.04 -14.23
C THR A 143 -7.11 9.53 -15.49
N ALA A 144 -7.56 9.98 -16.66
CA ALA A 144 -6.91 9.63 -17.92
C ALA A 144 -5.40 9.93 -17.90
N TYR A 145 -5.00 11.01 -17.22
CA TYR A 145 -3.59 11.35 -17.05
C TYR A 145 -2.85 10.34 -16.17
N GLU A 146 -3.42 9.95 -15.03
CA GLU A 146 -2.77 8.99 -14.11
C GLU A 146 -2.56 7.63 -14.79
N LEU A 147 -3.55 7.16 -15.55
CA LEU A 147 -3.43 5.94 -16.36
C LEU A 147 -2.33 6.07 -17.41
N ILE A 148 -2.31 7.17 -18.17
CA ILE A 148 -1.28 7.42 -19.19
C ILE A 148 0.11 7.51 -18.57
N ARG A 149 0.25 8.21 -17.45
CA ARG A 149 1.52 8.36 -16.72
C ARG A 149 2.05 7.01 -16.28
N GLN A 150 1.21 6.16 -15.70
CA GLN A 150 1.59 4.81 -15.30
C GLN A 150 2.04 3.99 -16.52
N GLN A 151 1.25 3.98 -17.59
CA GLN A 151 1.58 3.18 -18.78
C GLN A 151 2.83 3.69 -19.51
N LEU A 152 3.12 4.99 -19.48
CA LEU A 152 4.38 5.53 -19.99
C LEU A 152 5.58 5.03 -19.18
N GLN A 153 5.47 4.97 -17.86
CA GLN A 153 6.52 4.42 -16.99
C GLN A 153 6.72 2.93 -17.24
N GLU A 154 5.64 2.16 -17.40
CA GLU A 154 5.73 0.74 -17.77
C GLU A 154 6.40 0.58 -19.14
N LEU A 155 5.99 1.35 -20.15
CA LEU A 155 6.59 1.28 -21.50
C LEU A 155 8.08 1.65 -21.50
N MET A 156 8.51 2.56 -20.63
CA MET A 156 9.92 2.94 -20.48
C MET A 156 10.76 1.84 -19.83
N ALA A 157 10.14 0.96 -19.04
CA ALA A 157 10.78 -0.17 -18.39
C ALA A 157 10.86 -1.43 -19.29
N GLU A 158 10.11 -1.47 -20.39
CA GLU A 158 10.20 -2.53 -21.40
C GLU A 158 11.53 -2.47 -22.16
N ASP A 159 11.92 -3.60 -22.75
CA ASP A 159 13.10 -3.68 -23.61
C ASP A 159 13.02 -2.70 -24.78
N GLU A 160 14.16 -2.07 -25.11
CA GLU A 160 14.24 -1.08 -26.18
C GLU A 160 13.75 -1.64 -27.53
N SER A 161 14.04 -2.91 -27.80
CA SER A 161 13.59 -3.60 -28.99
C SER A 161 12.06 -3.64 -29.10
N PHE A 162 11.36 -3.94 -28.01
CA PHE A 162 9.89 -3.95 -27.97
C PHE A 162 9.32 -2.54 -28.08
N ARG A 163 9.89 -1.58 -27.33
CA ARG A 163 9.46 -0.18 -27.32
C ARG A 163 9.59 0.48 -28.70
N ALA A 164 10.57 0.06 -29.51
CA ALA A 164 10.73 0.49 -30.89
C ALA A 164 9.66 -0.08 -31.86
N MET A 165 8.94 -1.14 -31.49
CA MET A 165 7.93 -1.77 -32.35
C MET A 165 6.51 -1.23 -32.12
N ILE A 166 6.27 -0.49 -31.04
CA ILE A 166 4.93 -0.03 -30.64
C ILE A 166 4.89 1.48 -30.39
N THR A 167 3.80 2.12 -30.79
CA THR A 167 3.56 3.52 -30.43
C THR A 167 3.12 3.62 -28.97
N ALA A 168 3.47 4.72 -28.29
CA ALA A 168 3.02 4.95 -26.92
C ALA A 168 1.49 4.95 -26.83
N GLU A 169 0.81 5.57 -27.82
CA GLU A 169 -0.65 5.56 -27.87
C GLU A 169 -1.23 4.15 -27.93
N ARG A 170 -0.70 3.28 -28.80
CA ARG A 170 -1.21 1.91 -28.94
C ARG A 170 -0.97 1.11 -27.66
N TYR A 171 0.22 1.18 -27.09
CA TYR A 171 0.55 0.50 -25.83
C TYR A 171 -0.40 0.92 -24.69
N ILE A 172 -0.66 2.22 -24.56
CA ILE A 172 -1.58 2.77 -23.56
C ILE A 172 -3.01 2.30 -23.82
N ARG A 173 -3.48 2.38 -25.07
CA ARG A 173 -4.86 2.02 -25.43
C ARG A 173 -5.11 0.52 -25.28
N ASP A 174 -4.13 -0.32 -25.54
CA ASP A 174 -4.28 -1.78 -25.40
C ASP A 174 -4.35 -2.20 -23.92
N LYS A 175 -3.89 -1.36 -22.98
CA LYS A 175 -3.88 -1.62 -21.53
C LYS A 175 -4.86 -0.76 -20.72
N THR A 176 -5.64 0.10 -21.37
CA THR A 176 -6.60 1.01 -20.71
C THR A 176 -7.90 1.09 -21.50
N GLN A 177 -8.97 1.63 -20.89
CA GLN A 177 -10.22 1.92 -21.61
C GLN A 177 -10.29 3.36 -22.16
N LEU A 178 -9.14 4.01 -22.32
CA LEU A 178 -9.08 5.39 -22.80
C LEU A 178 -9.36 5.46 -24.30
N SER A 179 -10.08 6.52 -24.70
CA SER A 179 -10.24 6.82 -26.12
C SER A 179 -8.91 7.25 -26.73
N ARG A 180 -8.69 6.90 -28.01
CA ARG A 180 -7.51 7.32 -28.76
C ARG A 180 -7.30 8.83 -28.75
N SER A 181 -8.38 9.62 -28.88
CA SER A 181 -8.32 11.08 -28.83
C SER A 181 -7.91 11.59 -27.43
N GLY A 182 -8.40 10.96 -26.36
CA GLY A 182 -8.02 11.29 -24.99
C GLY A 182 -6.53 11.02 -24.72
N VAL A 183 -6.02 9.87 -25.18
CA VAL A 183 -4.60 9.52 -25.08
C VAL A 183 -3.72 10.49 -25.86
N MET A 184 -4.06 10.74 -27.12
CA MET A 184 -3.28 11.63 -27.99
C MET A 184 -3.24 13.07 -27.47
N ARG A 185 -4.34 13.59 -26.89
CA ARG A 185 -4.37 14.93 -26.29
C ARG A 185 -3.34 15.07 -25.18
N ILE A 186 -3.32 14.13 -24.24
CA ILE A 186 -2.39 14.17 -23.11
C ILE A 186 -0.95 13.92 -23.56
N LEU A 187 -0.70 13.00 -24.49
CA LEU A 187 0.63 12.77 -25.05
C LEU A 187 1.17 14.03 -25.77
N ALA A 188 0.31 14.75 -26.49
CA ALA A 188 0.69 15.99 -27.16
C ALA A 188 1.08 17.07 -26.14
N ASP A 189 0.30 17.24 -25.07
CA ASP A 189 0.61 18.19 -24.00
C ASP A 189 1.91 17.81 -23.27
N LEU A 190 2.11 16.51 -23.01
CA LEU A 190 3.34 16.03 -22.39
C LEU A 190 4.57 16.26 -23.24
N LYS A 191 4.46 16.04 -24.55
CA LYS A 191 5.53 16.32 -25.52
C LYS A 191 5.80 17.82 -25.61
N ALA A 192 4.76 18.65 -25.72
CA ALA A 192 4.89 20.10 -25.79
C ALA A 192 5.52 20.70 -24.52
N GLY A 193 5.20 20.14 -23.35
CA GLY A 193 5.80 20.51 -22.07
C GLY A 193 7.22 19.97 -21.84
N GLY A 194 7.78 19.21 -22.81
CA GLY A 194 9.11 18.60 -22.68
C GLY A 194 9.18 17.51 -21.61
N TYR A 195 8.05 16.92 -21.22
CA TYR A 195 8.02 15.86 -20.21
C TYR A 195 8.37 14.49 -20.77
N VAL A 196 8.14 14.27 -22.07
CA VAL A 196 8.49 13.06 -22.80
C VAL A 196 9.08 13.41 -24.16
N GLU A 197 9.99 12.57 -24.65
CA GLU A 197 10.49 12.64 -26.02
C GLU A 197 9.90 11.48 -26.82
N MET A 198 9.38 11.81 -28.00
CA MET A 198 8.73 10.84 -28.87
C MET A 198 9.05 11.08 -30.34
N GLU A 199 9.40 10.02 -31.04
CA GLU A 199 9.71 9.97 -32.47
C GLU A 199 8.78 8.99 -33.17
N GLU A 200 8.14 9.42 -34.25
CA GLU A 200 7.11 8.64 -34.97
C GLU A 200 6.03 8.00 -34.05
N GLY A 201 5.71 8.66 -32.93
CA GLY A 201 4.74 8.18 -31.95
C GLY A 201 5.27 7.13 -30.96
N ARG A 202 6.55 6.77 -31.04
CA ARG A 202 7.24 5.84 -30.13
C ARG A 202 7.91 6.62 -29.00
N LEU A 203 7.96 6.03 -27.81
CA LEU A 203 8.53 6.66 -26.63
C LEU A 203 10.05 6.49 -26.61
N ILE A 204 10.80 7.59 -26.58
CA ILE A 204 12.27 7.60 -26.57
C ILE A 204 12.79 7.77 -25.14
N SER A 205 12.30 8.79 -24.43
CA SER A 205 12.72 9.11 -23.07
C SER A 205 11.56 9.72 -22.26
N ILE A 206 11.66 9.61 -20.94
CA ILE A 206 10.82 10.34 -19.98
C ILE A 206 11.74 11.26 -19.19
N ASN A 207 11.42 12.55 -19.19
CA ASN A 207 12.13 13.54 -18.39
C ASN A 207 11.56 13.55 -16.97
N LYS A 208 10.58 14.44 -16.69
CA LYS A 208 9.93 14.53 -15.37
C LYS A 208 8.43 14.71 -15.49
N LEU A 209 7.68 13.61 -15.46
CA LEU A 209 6.22 13.66 -15.53
C LEU A 209 5.63 14.46 -14.34
N PRO A 210 4.68 15.40 -14.58
CA PRO A 210 4.00 16.14 -13.53
C PRO A 210 3.32 15.24 -12.49
N ALA A 211 3.34 15.67 -11.22
CA ALA A 211 2.64 14.94 -10.17
C ALA A 211 1.10 14.98 -10.36
N ARG A 212 0.59 16.04 -10.99
CA ARG A 212 -0.82 16.30 -11.29
C ARG A 212 -0.95 17.01 -12.63
N TYR A 213 -2.07 16.80 -13.33
CA TYR A 213 -2.44 17.38 -14.61
C TYR A 213 -3.85 17.98 -14.49
#